data_AF-A0A1Q9P7H1-F1
#
_entry.id   AF-A0A1Q9P7H1-F1
#
_cell.length_a   1.000
_cell.length_b   1.000
_cell.length_c   1.000
_cell.angle_alpha   90.00
_cell.angle_beta   90.00
_cell.angle_gamma   90.00
#
_symmetry.space_group_name_H-M   'P 1'
#
loop_
_entity.id
_entity.type
_entity.pdbx_description
1 polymer ?
#
loop_
_entity_poly.entity_id
_entity_poly.type
_entity_poly.pdbx_seq_one_letter_code
_entity_poly.pdbx_strand_id
1 'polypeptide(L)'
;MSDETPERSEMMRSTIITVLLTVVFFVIGLAFWAWSSPEVIDTSPVGAINEMNPALTVLIEVLVMVMAFIFLSVTAINLKLMLTNIRAGWTEVIVILIVMAIMSSAMFGLFVGAATVVLSLGFVVYLYLLQD
;
A
#
# COMPACT_ATOMS: atom_id res chain seq x y z
N MET A 1 27.32 -1.32 -16.56
CA MET A 1 26.15 -2.21 -16.53
C MET A 1 25.24 -1.76 -17.65
N SER A 2 24.82 -2.64 -18.55
CA SER A 2 23.90 -2.25 -19.62
C SER A 2 22.64 -1.67 -18.99
N ASP A 3 22.27 -0.45 -19.39
CA ASP A 3 20.96 0.15 -19.15
C ASP A 3 19.91 -0.64 -19.95
N GLU A 4 19.70 -1.89 -19.58
CA GLU A 4 18.60 -2.69 -20.09
C GLU A 4 17.33 -2.19 -19.41
N THR A 5 16.72 -1.18 -20.02
CA THR A 5 15.30 -0.91 -19.79
C THR A 5 14.56 -2.24 -19.94
N PRO A 6 13.84 -2.70 -18.90
CA PRO A 6 13.20 -4.02 -18.91
C PRO A 6 12.30 -4.15 -20.14
N GLU A 7 12.21 -5.36 -20.70
CA GLU A 7 11.39 -5.60 -21.88
C GLU A 7 9.94 -5.18 -21.62
N ARG A 8 9.28 -4.60 -22.63
CA ARG A 8 7.91 -4.09 -22.50
C ARG A 8 6.92 -5.17 -22.03
N SER A 9 7.16 -6.43 -22.42
CA SER A 9 6.41 -7.61 -21.99
C SER A 9 6.52 -7.85 -20.48
N GLU A 10 7.74 -7.74 -19.93
CA GLU A 10 8.02 -7.90 -18.50
C GLU A 10 7.44 -6.77 -17.67
N MET A 11 7.60 -5.52 -18.12
CA MET A 11 6.99 -4.35 -17.47
C MET A 11 5.46 -4.46 -17.45
N MET A 12 4.84 -4.92 -18.54
CA MET A 12 3.40 -5.10 -18.61
C MET A 12 2.92 -6.20 -17.65
N ARG A 13 3.62 -7.34 -17.59
CA ARG A 13 3.30 -8.42 -16.65
C ARG A 13 3.45 -7.95 -15.19
N SER A 14 4.52 -7.24 -14.87
CA SER A 14 4.76 -6.68 -13.55
C SER A 14 3.65 -5.69 -13.15
N THR A 15 3.28 -4.80 -14.07
CA THR A 15 2.19 -3.83 -13.86
C THR A 15 0.85 -4.50 -13.61
N ILE A 16 0.50 -5.55 -14.37
CA ILE A 16 -0.75 -6.30 -14.16
C ILE A 16 -0.77 -6.90 -12.75
N ILE A 17 0.33 -7.52 -12.33
CA ILE A 17 0.44 -8.14 -11.00
C ILE A 17 0.32 -7.07 -9.91
N THR A 18 1.02 -5.94 -10.05
CA THR A 18 1.01 -4.88 -9.02
C THR A 18 -0.34 -4.18 -8.95
N VAL A 19 -1.03 -3.98 -10.07
CA VAL A 19 -2.41 -3.47 -10.10
C VAL A 19 -3.36 -4.44 -9.39
N LEU A 20 -3.30 -5.74 -9.72
CA LEU A 20 -4.15 -6.75 -9.08
C LEU A 20 -3.93 -6.78 -7.56
N LEU A 21 -2.66 -6.80 -7.13
CA LEU A 21 -2.33 -6.79 -5.70
C LEU A 21 -2.79 -5.49 -5.03
N THR A 22 -2.62 -4.33 -5.67
CA THR A 22 -3.12 -3.05 -5.14
C THR A 22 -4.63 -3.09 -4.93
N VAL A 23 -5.38 -3.58 -5.92
CA VAL A 23 -6.84 -3.72 -5.81
C VAL A 23 -7.21 -4.70 -4.70
N VAL A 24 -6.53 -5.85 -4.60
CA VAL A 24 -6.78 -6.84 -3.55
C VAL A 24 -6.56 -6.23 -2.16
N PHE A 25 -5.44 -5.55 -1.92
CA PHE A 25 -5.17 -4.93 -0.62
C PHE A 25 -6.14 -3.79 -0.30
N PHE A 26 -6.59 -3.01 -1.29
CA PHE A 26 -7.64 -2.03 -1.05
C PHE A 26 -8.99 -2.65 -0.73
N VAL A 27 -9.39 -3.72 -1.42
CA VAL A 27 -10.62 -4.44 -1.10
C VAL A 27 -10.55 -5.02 0.31
N ILE A 28 -9.41 -5.60 0.70
CA ILE A 28 -9.20 -6.11 2.07
C ILE A 28 -9.27 -4.96 3.07
N GLY A 29 -8.60 -3.83 2.83
CA GLY A 29 -8.65 -2.67 3.70
C GLY A 29 -10.08 -2.12 3.86
N LEU A 30 -10.83 -2.02 2.77
CA LEU A 30 -12.23 -1.59 2.82
C LEU A 30 -13.12 -2.59 3.56
N ALA A 31 -12.89 -3.90 3.39
CA ALA A 31 -13.63 -4.92 4.12
C ALA A 31 -13.36 -4.84 5.63
N PHE A 32 -12.10 -4.69 6.03
CA PHE A 32 -11.72 -4.49 7.43
C PHE A 32 -12.39 -3.24 7.99
N TRP A 33 -12.29 -2.12 7.27
CA TRP A 33 -12.91 -0.86 7.70
C TRP A 33 -14.43 -0.98 7.88
N ALA A 34 -15.12 -1.62 6.94
CA ALA A 34 -16.56 -1.85 7.01
C ALA A 34 -16.94 -2.75 8.20
N TRP A 35 -16.13 -3.77 8.47
CA TRP A 35 -16.34 -4.70 9.59
C TRP A 35 -15.95 -4.16 10.96
N SER A 36 -15.18 -3.07 11.01
CA SER A 36 -14.87 -2.32 12.24
C SER A 36 -16.03 -1.40 12.67
N SER A 37 -17.14 -1.35 11.93
CA SER A 37 -18.28 -0.50 12.30
C SER A 37 -19.02 -1.04 13.54
N PRO A 38 -19.49 -0.16 14.46
CA PRO A 38 -20.15 -0.59 15.69
C PRO A 38 -21.40 -1.45 15.48
N GLU A 39 -22.03 -1.36 14.30
CA GLU A 39 -23.28 -2.06 13.99
C GLU A 39 -23.07 -3.55 13.69
N VAL A 40 -21.89 -3.93 13.21
CA VAL A 40 -21.61 -5.31 12.75
C VAL A 40 -20.39 -5.95 13.40
N ILE A 41 -19.60 -5.20 14.19
CA ILE A 41 -18.33 -5.67 14.75
C ILE A 41 -18.48 -6.98 15.53
N ASP A 42 -19.55 -7.15 16.32
CA ASP A 42 -19.77 -8.34 17.16
C ASP A 42 -19.97 -9.64 16.36
N THR A 43 -20.27 -9.53 15.06
CA THR A 43 -20.47 -10.69 14.17
C THR A 43 -19.44 -10.76 13.04
N SER A 44 -18.46 -9.86 13.04
CA SER A 44 -17.50 -9.71 11.95
C SER A 44 -16.19 -10.45 12.23
N PRO A 45 -15.41 -10.80 11.18
CA PRO A 45 -14.06 -11.33 11.36
C PRO A 45 -13.15 -10.39 12.16
N VAL A 46 -13.33 -9.07 12.02
CA VAL A 46 -12.56 -8.07 12.77
C VAL A 46 -12.89 -8.12 14.25
N GLY A 47 -14.17 -8.24 14.63
CA GLY A 47 -14.57 -8.40 16.02
C GLY A 47 -13.95 -9.65 16.65
N ALA A 48 -14.01 -10.79 15.95
CA ALA A 48 -13.41 -12.04 16.43
C ALA A 48 -11.89 -11.91 16.68
N ILE A 49 -11.15 -11.25 15.78
CA ILE A 49 -9.71 -10.99 15.98
C ILE A 49 -9.48 -10.04 17.15
N ASN A 50 -10.32 -9.01 17.28
CA ASN A 50 -10.22 -8.02 18.34
C ASN A 50 -10.47 -8.62 19.73
N GLU A 51 -11.41 -9.55 19.86
CA GLU A 51 -11.65 -10.32 21.09
C GLU A 51 -10.45 -11.20 21.47
N MET A 52 -9.76 -11.77 20.49
CA MET A 52 -8.55 -12.55 20.73
C MET A 52 -7.40 -11.66 21.23
N ASN A 53 -7.10 -10.58 20.50
CA ASN A 53 -6.12 -9.57 20.88
C ASN A 53 -6.29 -8.31 20.02
N PRO A 54 -6.66 -7.16 20.61
CA PRO A 54 -6.84 -5.90 19.87
C PRO A 54 -5.59 -5.44 19.11
N ALA A 55 -4.39 -5.77 19.61
CA ALA A 55 -3.14 -5.41 18.94
C ALA A 55 -2.96 -6.16 17.62
N LEU A 56 -3.53 -7.35 17.45
CA LEU A 56 -3.47 -8.09 16.19
C LEU A 56 -4.31 -7.41 15.11
N THR A 57 -5.49 -6.90 15.46
CA THR A 57 -6.34 -6.14 14.53
C THR A 57 -5.58 -4.94 13.99
N VAL A 58 -5.03 -4.11 14.89
CA VAL A 58 -4.26 -2.92 14.54
C VAL A 58 -3.04 -3.28 13.69
N LEU A 59 -2.32 -4.35 14.03
CA LEU A 59 -1.17 -4.81 13.26
C LEU A 59 -1.58 -5.21 11.83
N ILE A 60 -2.68 -5.95 11.67
CA ILE A 60 -3.16 -6.37 10.35
C ILE A 60 -3.60 -5.16 9.52
N GLU A 61 -4.34 -4.23 10.11
CA GLU A 61 -4.76 -2.98 9.45
C GLU A 61 -3.54 -2.20 8.93
N VAL A 62 -2.50 -2.04 9.77
CA VAL A 62 -1.25 -1.39 9.37
C VAL A 62 -0.57 -2.14 8.23
N LEU A 63 -0.43 -3.47 8.32
CA LEU A 63 0.22 -4.27 7.29
C LEU A 63 -0.53 -4.22 5.96
N VAL A 64 -1.87 -4.26 5.98
CA VAL A 64 -2.70 -4.13 4.77
C VAL A 64 -2.46 -2.78 4.09
N MET A 65 -2.43 -1.69 4.86
CA MET A 65 -2.21 -0.35 4.30
C MET A 65 -0.77 -0.15 3.81
N VAL A 66 0.23 -0.72 4.48
CA VAL A 66 1.62 -0.73 4.00
C VAL A 66 1.74 -1.52 2.69
N MET A 67 1.11 -2.69 2.59
CA MET A 67 1.14 -3.48 1.35
C MET A 67 0.43 -2.76 0.20
N ALA A 68 -0.71 -2.11 0.47
CA ALA A 68 -1.38 -1.26 -0.51
C ALA A 68 -0.45 -0.12 -1.00
N PHE A 69 0.26 0.54 -0.08
CA PHE A 69 1.24 1.58 -0.42
C PHE A 69 2.36 1.05 -1.32
N ILE A 70 2.96 -0.09 -0.98
CA ILE A 70 4.06 -0.69 -1.73
C ILE A 70 3.61 -1.01 -3.17
N PHE A 71 2.51 -1.76 -3.34
CA PHE A 71 2.07 -2.16 -4.67
C PHE A 71 1.55 -0.98 -5.50
N LEU A 72 0.91 0.01 -4.88
CA LEU A 72 0.48 1.22 -5.58
C LEU A 72 1.69 2.03 -6.05
N SER A 73 2.72 2.16 -5.21
CA SER A 73 3.97 2.85 -5.57
C SER A 73 4.68 2.15 -6.72
N VAL A 74 4.84 0.82 -6.67
CA VAL A 74 5.43 0.05 -7.77
C VAL A 74 4.60 0.17 -9.05
N THR A 75 3.27 0.14 -8.92
CA THR A 75 2.36 0.35 -10.07
C THR A 75 2.59 1.71 -10.70
N ALA A 76 2.62 2.79 -9.91
CA ALA A 76 2.85 4.13 -10.42
C ALA A 76 4.22 4.29 -11.09
N ILE A 77 5.27 3.67 -10.51
CA ILE A 77 6.61 3.63 -11.09
C ILE A 77 6.61 2.95 -12.45
N ASN A 78 6.07 1.74 -12.53
CA ASN A 78 6.01 0.97 -13.79
C ASN A 78 5.18 1.68 -14.86
N LEU A 79 4.04 2.25 -14.47
CA LEU A 79 3.10 2.88 -15.40
C LEU A 79 3.68 4.19 -15.95
N LYS A 80 4.35 5.00 -15.12
CA LYS A 80 5.09 6.19 -15.58
C LYS A 80 6.25 5.81 -16.50
N LEU A 81 7.02 4.78 -16.16
CA LEU A 81 8.10 4.29 -17.02
C LEU A 81 7.55 3.81 -18.37
N MET A 82 6.46 3.05 -18.39
CA MET A 82 5.83 2.59 -19.63
C MET A 82 5.28 3.72 -20.51
N LEU A 83 4.70 4.77 -19.91
CA LEU A 83 4.06 5.86 -20.65
C LEU A 83 5.05 6.92 -21.12
N THR A 84 6.08 7.21 -20.32
CA THR A 84 6.98 8.35 -20.54
C THR A 84 8.41 7.95 -20.88
N ASN A 85 8.78 6.67 -20.72
CA ASN A 85 10.16 6.19 -20.71
C ASN A 85 11.07 6.90 -19.70
N ILE A 86 10.48 7.63 -18.74
CA ILE A 86 11.17 8.28 -17.63
C ILE A 86 10.79 7.53 -16.36
N ARG A 87 11.78 7.13 -15.55
CA ARG A 87 11.52 6.51 -14.23
C ARG A 87 10.66 7.47 -13.38
N ALA A 88 9.70 6.94 -12.64
CA ALA A 88 8.96 7.78 -11.70
C ALA A 88 9.90 8.40 -10.67
N GLY A 89 9.61 9.66 -10.34
CA GLY A 89 10.42 10.43 -9.44
C GLY A 89 9.87 10.39 -8.02
N TRP A 90 10.60 11.06 -7.14
CA TRP A 90 10.24 11.26 -5.73
C TRP A 90 8.84 11.83 -5.55
N THR A 91 8.40 12.70 -6.47
CA THR A 91 7.09 13.35 -6.40
C THR A 91 5.95 12.32 -6.40
N GLU A 92 5.98 11.32 -7.29
CA GLU A 92 4.91 10.31 -7.32
C GLU A 92 4.86 9.48 -6.03
N VAL A 93 6.02 9.04 -5.53
CA VAL A 93 6.11 8.23 -4.32
C VAL A 93 5.64 9.01 -3.09
N ILE A 94 6.05 10.27 -2.96
CA ILE A 94 5.64 11.15 -1.84
C ILE A 94 4.13 11.44 -1.89
N VAL A 95 3.58 11.70 -3.08
CA VAL A 95 2.13 11.92 -3.23
C VAL A 95 1.36 10.67 -2.81
N ILE A 96 1.79 9.48 -3.24
CA ILE A 96 1.17 8.22 -2.85
C ILE A 96 1.28 8.01 -1.33
N LEU A 97 2.43 8.31 -0.71
CA LEU A 97 2.60 8.22 0.74
C LEU A 97 1.60 9.13 1.49
N ILE A 98 1.42 10.37 1.04
CA ILE A 98 0.47 11.32 1.65
C ILE A 98 -0.96 10.81 1.50
N VAL A 99 -1.34 10.34 0.31
CA VAL A 99 -2.68 9.77 0.07
C VAL A 99 -2.92 8.56 0.97
N MET A 100 -1.95 7.66 1.08
CA MET A 100 -2.05 6.48 1.94
C MET A 100 -2.12 6.86 3.42
N ALA A 101 -1.38 7.86 3.87
CA ALA A 101 -1.46 8.39 5.23
C ALA A 101 -2.85 8.93 5.57
N ILE A 102 -3.44 9.71 4.66
CA ILE A 102 -4.79 10.27 4.83
C ILE A 102 -5.83 9.14 4.85
N MET A 103 -5.76 8.21 3.88
CA MET A 103 -6.70 7.10 3.79
C MET A 103 -6.67 6.19 5.02
N SER A 104 -5.47 5.75 5.43
CA SER A 104 -5.31 4.91 6.62
C SER A 104 -5.78 5.62 7.89
N SER A 105 -5.50 6.92 8.03
CA SER A 105 -5.99 7.73 9.15
C SER A 105 -7.51 7.86 9.16
N ALA A 106 -8.12 8.03 7.98
CA ALA A 106 -9.57 8.18 7.84
C ALA A 106 -10.31 6.87 8.10
N MET A 107 -9.73 5.74 7.68
CA MET A 107 -10.34 4.42 7.85
C MET A 107 -10.14 3.88 9.28
N PHE A 108 -8.91 3.90 9.78
CA PHE A 108 -8.54 3.17 11.01
C PHE A 108 -8.03 4.07 12.14
N GLY A 109 -8.10 5.40 11.96
CA GLY A 109 -7.66 6.37 12.94
C GLY A 109 -6.17 6.73 12.86
N LEU A 110 -5.80 7.79 13.59
CA LEU A 110 -4.47 8.41 13.51
C LEU A 110 -3.32 7.46 13.86
N PHE A 111 -3.53 6.50 14.76
CA PHE A 111 -2.48 5.56 15.15
C PHE A 111 -2.07 4.65 13.99
N VAL A 112 -3.04 4.03 13.31
CA VAL A 112 -2.80 3.20 12.12
C VAL A 112 -2.22 4.04 11.00
N GLY A 113 -2.70 5.27 10.82
CA GLY A 113 -2.14 6.23 9.88
C GLY A 113 -0.65 6.50 10.10
N ALA A 114 -0.28 6.88 11.32
CA ALA A 114 1.10 7.16 11.69
C ALA A 114 2.01 5.92 11.55
N ALA A 115 1.56 4.76 12.04
CA ALA A 115 2.32 3.51 11.93
C ALA A 115 2.53 3.09 10.47
N THR A 116 1.50 3.24 9.63
CA THR A 116 1.59 2.98 8.18
C THR A 116 2.64 3.88 7.54
N VAL A 117 2.66 5.17 7.85
CA VAL A 117 3.67 6.11 7.33
C VAL A 117 5.07 5.69 7.77
N VAL A 118 5.28 5.45 9.07
CA VAL A 118 6.60 5.08 9.61
C VAL A 118 7.15 3.84 8.93
N LEU A 119 6.33 2.80 8.77
CA LEU A 119 6.76 1.57 8.09
C LEU A 119 6.97 1.79 6.58
N SER A 120 6.13 2.61 5.95
CA SER A 120 6.23 2.94 4.52
C SER A 120 7.51 3.72 4.21
N LEU A 121 8.02 4.54 5.15
CA LEU A 121 9.30 5.24 4.99
C LEU A 121 10.46 4.26 4.77
N GLY A 122 10.43 3.07 5.37
CA GLY A 122 11.44 2.03 5.09
C GLY A 122 11.48 1.64 3.61
N PHE A 123 10.31 1.51 2.98
CA PHE A 123 10.23 1.24 1.54
C PHE A 123 10.63 2.46 0.69
N VAL A 124 10.30 3.68 1.13
CA VAL A 124 10.75 4.92 0.47
C VAL A 124 12.28 5.01 0.47
N VAL A 125 12.93 4.70 1.59
CA VAL A 125 14.40 4.64 1.69
C VAL A 125 14.96 3.52 0.81
N TYR A 126 14.32 2.35 0.75
CA TYR A 126 14.73 1.29 -0.18
C TYR A 126 14.69 1.77 -1.65
N LEU A 127 13.62 2.45 -2.07
CA LEU A 127 13.53 3.05 -3.41
C LEU A 127 14.61 4.11 -3.63
N TYR A 128 15.02 4.85 -2.59
CA TYR A 128 16.12 5.82 -2.66
C TYR A 128 17.43 5.15 -3.04
N LEU A 129 17.77 4.08 -2.32
CA LEU A 129 19.02 3.34 -2.52
C LEU A 129 19.09 2.63 -3.87
N LEU A 130 17.95 2.42 -4.55
CA LEU A 130 17.91 1.84 -5.90
C LEU A 130 18.10 2.85 -7.04
N GLN A 131 18.07 4.15 -6.73
CA GLN A 131 18.28 5.21 -7.72
C GLN A 131 19.75 5.58 -7.92
N ASP A 132 20.61 5.23 -6.95
CA ASP A 132 22.07 5.35 -7.02
C ASP A 132 22.72 4.16 -7.75
#